data_AF-A0A379DGT1-F1
#
_entry.id   AF-A0A379DGT1-F1
#
_cell.length_a   1.000
_cell.length_b   1.000
_cell.length_c   1.000
_cell.angle_alpha   90.00
_cell.angle_beta   90.00
_cell.angle_gamma   90.00
#
_symmetry.space_group_name_H-M   'P 1'
#
loop_
_entity.id
_entity.type
_entity.pdbx_description
1 polymer ?
#
loop_
_entity_poly.entity_id
_entity_poly.type
_entity_poly.pdbx_seq_one_letter_code
_entity_poly.pdbx_strand_id
1 'polypeptide(L)'
;MTISETQQAIELDKILEAAIKTNSRVVETIIAPEVAQDLGEILEQANCGRYLGAGTFMVYPSGLEVAKQGGFHKKLIDANREAERIREKDRLQEELIRRQIRALKREPYLISISIVSTVIAILSFLFK
;
A
#
# COMPACT_ATOMS: atom_id res chain seq x y z
N MET A 1 -9.84 -23.93 6.93
CA MET A 1 -8.39 -23.80 6.62
C MET A 1 -8.20 -22.52 5.81
N THR A 2 -7.56 -21.48 6.34
CA THR A 2 -7.50 -20.15 5.70
C THR A 2 -6.46 -20.12 4.58
N ILE A 3 -6.90 -19.86 3.35
CA ILE A 3 -6.02 -19.65 2.20
C ILE A 3 -5.38 -18.25 2.26
N SER A 4 -4.18 -18.08 1.71
CA SER A 4 -3.46 -16.79 1.71
C SER A 4 -4.21 -15.72 0.90
N GLU A 5 -4.04 -14.44 1.23
CA GLU A 5 -4.67 -13.32 0.51
C GLU A 5 -4.38 -13.34 -1.00
N THR A 6 -3.15 -13.69 -1.38
CA THR A 6 -2.78 -13.84 -2.80
C THR A 6 -3.57 -14.97 -3.46
N GLN A 7 -3.76 -16.10 -2.76
CA GLN A 7 -4.53 -17.22 -3.27
C GLN A 7 -6.02 -16.87 -3.36
N GLN A 8 -6.55 -16.13 -2.38
CA GLN A 8 -7.93 -15.62 -2.42
C GLN A 8 -8.15 -14.73 -3.64
N ALA A 9 -7.24 -13.78 -3.91
CA ALA A 9 -7.32 -12.90 -5.07
C ALA A 9 -7.31 -13.69 -6.39
N ILE A 10 -6.48 -14.73 -6.49
CA ILE A 10 -6.43 -15.60 -7.67
C ILE A 10 -7.73 -16.38 -7.87
N GLU A 11 -8.31 -16.94 -6.80
CA GLU A 11 -9.57 -17.68 -6.89
C GLU A 11 -10.76 -16.76 -7.24
N LEU A 12 -10.79 -15.54 -6.69
CA LEU A 12 -11.76 -14.52 -7.07
C LEU A 12 -11.67 -14.17 -8.55
N ASP A 13 -10.46 -13.99 -9.07
CA ASP A 13 -10.25 -13.69 -10.47
C ASP A 13 -10.71 -14.84 -11.38
N LYS A 14 -10.46 -16.09 -10.99
CA LYS A 14 -10.99 -17.26 -11.70
C LYS A 14 -12.52 -17.27 -11.75
N ILE A 15 -13.20 -16.94 -10.64
CA ILE A 15 -14.67 -16.86 -10.59
C ILE A 15 -15.17 -15.80 -11.59
N LEU A 16 -14.58 -14.61 -11.58
CA LEU A 16 -14.99 -13.53 -12.47
C LEU A 16 -14.67 -13.84 -13.95
N GLU A 17 -13.51 -14.41 -14.23
CA GLU A 17 -13.14 -14.84 -15.58
C GLU A 17 -14.04 -15.94 -16.12
N ALA A 18 -14.44 -16.89 -15.26
CA ALA A 18 -15.35 -17.95 -15.64
C ALA A 18 -16.72 -17.39 -16.04
N ALA A 19 -17.21 -16.34 -15.36
CA ALA A 19 -18.44 -15.64 -15.75
C ALA A 19 -18.32 -14.99 -17.14
N ILE A 20 -17.17 -14.40 -17.46
CA ILE A 20 -16.89 -13.84 -18.78
C ILE A 20 -16.84 -14.94 -19.85
N LYS A 21 -16.09 -16.03 -19.61
CA LYS A 21 -15.88 -17.12 -20.56
C LYS A 21 -17.18 -17.86 -20.89
N THR A 22 -18.02 -18.08 -19.89
CA THR A 22 -19.29 -18.79 -20.05
C THR A 22 -20.43 -17.87 -20.49
N ASN A 23 -20.21 -16.55 -20.52
CA ASN A 23 -21.24 -15.52 -20.67
C ASN A 23 -22.42 -15.73 -19.70
N SER A 24 -22.15 -16.33 -18.55
CA SER A 24 -23.11 -16.61 -17.49
C SER A 24 -22.80 -15.76 -16.28
N ARG A 25 -23.83 -15.20 -15.65
CA ARG A 25 -23.70 -14.51 -14.37
C ARG A 25 -23.63 -15.48 -13.20
N VAL A 26 -23.88 -16.77 -13.43
CA VAL A 26 -23.81 -17.81 -12.40
C VAL A 26 -22.67 -18.76 -12.76
N VAL A 27 -21.74 -18.92 -11.83
CA VAL A 27 -20.53 -19.72 -11.99
C VAL A 27 -20.48 -20.76 -10.89
N GLU A 28 -20.27 -22.01 -11.27
CA GLU A 28 -20.01 -23.10 -10.33
C GLU A 28 -18.51 -23.37 -10.24
N THR A 29 -18.00 -23.51 -9.02
CA THR A 29 -16.60 -23.83 -8.76
C THR A 29 -16.47 -24.98 -7.76
N ILE A 30 -15.39 -25.74 -7.91
CA ILE A 30 -15.07 -26.85 -7.02
C ILE A 30 -14.10 -26.32 -5.96
N ILE A 31 -14.65 -25.67 -4.94
CA ILE A 31 -13.89 -25.07 -3.83
C ILE A 31 -14.48 -25.61 -2.51
N ALA A 32 -13.64 -25.76 -1.49
CA ALA A 32 -14.09 -26.16 -0.16
C ALA A 32 -15.15 -25.16 0.38
N PRO A 33 -16.24 -25.62 1.01
CA PRO A 33 -17.35 -24.74 1.41
C PRO A 33 -16.94 -23.55 2.30
N GLU A 34 -16.02 -23.76 3.24
CA GLU A 34 -15.46 -22.71 4.11
C GLU A 34 -14.79 -21.61 3.27
N VAL A 35 -13.94 -22.02 2.33
CA VAL A 35 -13.21 -21.09 1.46
C VAL A 35 -14.16 -20.40 0.47
N ALA A 36 -15.17 -21.11 -0.02
CA ALA A 36 -16.16 -20.54 -0.93
C ALA A 36 -16.99 -19.44 -0.25
N GLN A 37 -17.31 -19.62 1.04
CA GLN A 37 -18.00 -18.60 1.83
C GLN A 37 -17.12 -17.35 2.02
N ASP A 38 -15.86 -17.52 2.42
CA ASP A 38 -14.92 -16.40 2.58
C ASP A 38 -14.76 -15.59 1.28
N LEU A 39 -14.60 -16.27 0.13
CA LEU A 39 -14.53 -15.62 -1.18
C LEU A 39 -15.85 -14.92 -1.54
N GLY A 40 -16.98 -15.51 -1.16
CA GLY A 40 -18.31 -14.95 -1.28
C GLY A 40 -18.46 -13.61 -0.56
N GLU A 41 -18.03 -13.55 0.69
CA GLU A 41 -18.06 -12.33 1.50
C GLU A 41 -17.20 -11.23 0.88
N ILE A 42 -16.02 -11.55 0.34
CA ILE A 42 -15.16 -10.58 -0.36
C ILE A 42 -15.85 -10.05 -1.62
N LEU A 43 -16.51 -10.91 -2.40
CA LEU A 43 -17.29 -10.49 -3.58
C LEU A 43 -18.44 -9.56 -3.21
N GLU A 44 -19.13 -9.84 -2.11
CA GLU A 44 -20.25 -9.01 -1.62
C GLU A 44 -19.76 -7.66 -1.12
N GLN A 45 -18.70 -7.63 -0.32
CA GLN A 45 -18.08 -6.39 0.18
C GLN A 45 -17.59 -5.50 -0.98
N ALA A 46 -17.03 -6.12 -2.02
CA ALA A 46 -16.59 -5.40 -3.22
C ALA A 46 -17.75 -5.06 -4.18
N ASN A 47 -18.99 -5.41 -3.84
CA ASN A 47 -20.17 -5.30 -4.71
C ASN A 47 -19.94 -5.91 -6.10
N CYS A 48 -19.20 -7.01 -6.18
CA CYS A 48 -18.82 -7.69 -7.42
C CYS A 48 -19.62 -8.96 -7.67
N GLY A 49 -20.29 -9.48 -6.66
CA GLY A 49 -21.09 -10.68 -6.74
C GLY A 49 -21.62 -11.09 -5.38
N ARG A 50 -22.14 -12.32 -5.31
CA ARG A 50 -22.53 -12.98 -4.06
C ARG A 50 -22.39 -14.49 -4.16
N TYR A 51 -22.23 -15.12 -3.01
CA TYR A 51 -22.24 -16.58 -2.92
C TYR A 51 -23.69 -17.10 -2.86
N LEU A 52 -23.96 -18.18 -3.59
CA LEU A 52 -25.28 -18.82 -3.65
C LEU A 52 -25.33 -20.15 -2.87
N GLY A 53 -24.20 -20.63 -2.37
CA GLY A 53 -24.09 -21.95 -1.73
C GLY A 53 -23.56 -23.02 -2.68
N ALA A 54 -23.15 -24.16 -2.12
CA ALA A 54 -22.68 -25.34 -2.87
C ALA A 54 -21.58 -25.07 -3.92
N GLY A 55 -20.71 -24.07 -3.69
CA GLY A 55 -19.67 -23.68 -4.65
C GLY A 55 -20.19 -22.83 -5.82
N THR A 56 -21.43 -22.35 -5.77
CA THR A 56 -22.03 -21.50 -6.80
C THR A 56 -21.94 -20.03 -6.43
N PHE A 57 -21.56 -19.20 -7.39
CA PHE A 57 -21.39 -17.74 -7.26
C PHE A 57 -22.23 -17.02 -8.30
N MET A 58 -22.87 -15.92 -7.90
CA MET A 58 -23.47 -14.96 -8.82
C MET A 58 -22.53 -13.76 -8.98
N VAL A 59 -22.15 -13.46 -10.22
CA VAL A 59 -21.31 -12.33 -10.58
C VAL A 59 -22.17 -11.17 -11.08
N TYR A 60 -21.96 -9.99 -10.51
CA TYR A 60 -22.63 -8.75 -10.91
C TYR A 60 -21.92 -8.08 -12.08
N PRO A 61 -22.59 -7.16 -12.80
CA PRO A 61 -21.95 -6.38 -13.86
C PRO A 61 -20.68 -5.65 -13.41
N SER A 62 -20.68 -5.13 -12.18
CA SER A 62 -19.51 -4.53 -11.51
C SER A 62 -18.34 -5.52 -11.36
N GLY A 63 -18.60 -6.78 -11.05
CA GLY A 63 -17.58 -7.82 -11.00
C GLY A 63 -16.95 -8.10 -12.37
N LEU A 64 -17.75 -8.06 -13.44
CA LEU A 64 -17.23 -8.20 -14.81
C LEU A 64 -16.32 -7.03 -15.19
N GLU A 65 -16.66 -5.80 -14.77
CA GLU A 65 -15.79 -4.64 -14.97
C GLU A 65 -14.47 -4.76 -14.19
N VAL A 66 -14.52 -5.29 -12.96
CA VAL A 66 -13.30 -5.56 -12.17
C VAL A 66 -12.40 -6.56 -12.89
N ALA A 67 -12.95 -7.65 -13.44
CA ALA A 67 -12.16 -8.60 -14.22
C ALA A 67 -11.53 -7.96 -15.46
N LYS A 68 -12.26 -7.13 -16.21
CA LYS A 68 -11.71 -6.39 -17.36
C LYS A 68 -10.57 -5.44 -16.97
N GLN A 69 -10.61 -4.87 -15.77
CA GLN A 69 -9.57 -3.95 -15.27
C GLN A 69 -8.30 -4.67 -14.77
N GLY A 70 -8.32 -6.01 -14.74
CA GLY A 70 -7.21 -6.86 -14.33
C GLY A 70 -7.41 -7.58 -13.00
N GLY A 71 -8.62 -7.58 -12.45
CA GLY A 71 -8.99 -8.42 -11.31
C GLY A 71 -8.55 -7.91 -9.93
N PHE A 72 -8.84 -8.70 -8.92
CA PHE A 72 -8.42 -8.54 -7.53
C PHE A 72 -6.91 -8.74 -7.38
N HIS A 73 -6.29 -9.64 -8.15
CA HIS A 73 -4.85 -9.85 -8.06
C HIS A 73 -4.05 -8.60 -8.45
N LYS A 74 -4.45 -7.92 -9.52
CA LYS A 74 -3.80 -6.66 -9.92
C LYS A 74 -4.01 -5.56 -8.88
N LYS A 75 -5.22 -5.43 -8.32
CA LYS A 75 -5.50 -4.48 -7.23
C LYS A 75 -4.59 -4.74 -6.02
N LEU A 76 -4.35 -5.99 -5.66
CA LEU A 76 -3.44 -6.38 -4.58
C LEU A 76 -2.00 -5.93 -4.89
N ILE A 77 -1.52 -6.17 -6.11
CA ILE A 77 -0.18 -5.75 -6.54
C ILE A 77 -0.04 -4.22 -6.48
N ASP A 78 -1.04 -3.49 -7.00
CA ASP A 78 -1.01 -2.03 -7.02
C ASP A 78 -1.05 -1.44 -5.61
N ALA A 79 -1.86 -2.02 -4.71
CA ALA A 79 -1.90 -1.64 -3.30
C ALA A 79 -0.55 -1.87 -2.60
N ASN A 80 0.11 -3.00 -2.86
CA ASN A 80 1.43 -3.28 -2.30
C ASN A 80 2.49 -2.30 -2.82
N ARG A 81 2.46 -1.96 -4.11
CA ARG A 81 3.36 -0.94 -4.69
C ARG A 81 3.10 0.46 -4.15
N GLU A 82 1.86 0.82 -3.88
CA GLU A 82 1.49 2.09 -3.23
C GLU A 82 2.07 2.13 -1.80
N ALA A 83 1.90 1.05 -1.04
CA ALA A 83 2.40 0.93 0.32
C ALA A 83 3.94 1.01 0.38
N GLU A 84 4.64 0.38 -0.56
CA GLU A 84 6.10 0.50 -0.70
C GLU A 84 6.54 1.93 -1.00
N ARG A 85 5.85 2.61 -1.94
CA ARG A 85 6.14 4.01 -2.27
C ARG A 85 5.95 4.95 -1.08
N ILE A 86 4.91 4.72 -0.26
CA ILE A 86 4.68 5.51 0.96
C ILE A 86 5.81 5.27 1.97
N ARG A 87 6.18 4.00 2.21
CA ARG A 87 7.28 3.66 3.12
C ARG A 87 8.62 4.24 2.67
N GLU A 88 8.88 4.25 1.37
CA GLU A 88 10.10 4.85 0.81
C GLU A 88 10.11 6.37 0.98
N LYS A 89 8.97 7.04 0.76
CA LYS A 89 8.83 8.48 1.04
C LYS A 89 9.08 8.81 2.50
N ASP A 90 8.52 8.03 3.43
CA ASP A 90 8.71 8.26 4.86
C ASP A 90 10.19 8.10 5.25
N ARG A 91 10.87 7.07 4.72
CA ARG A 91 12.32 6.88 4.92
C ARG A 91 13.14 8.07 4.40
N LEU A 92 12.83 8.56 3.20
CA LEU A 92 13.54 9.71 2.62
C LEU A 92 13.30 10.99 3.44
N GLN A 93 12.09 11.19 3.96
CA GLN A 93 11.79 12.31 4.86
C GLN A 93 12.57 12.22 6.18
N GLU A 94 12.64 11.04 6.80
CA GLU A 94 13.46 10.83 8.00
C GLU A 94 14.95 11.13 7.75
N GLU A 95 15.49 10.71 6.60
CA GLU A 95 16.87 11.02 6.24
C GLU A 95 17.11 12.52 6.08
N LEU A 96 16.19 13.24 5.42
CA LEU A 96 16.28 14.68 5.26
C LEU A 96 16.25 15.40 6.61
N ILE A 97 15.35 15.01 7.51
CA ILE A 97 15.27 15.54 8.88
C ILE A 97 16.59 15.30 9.62
N ARG A 98 17.15 14.08 9.55
CA ARG A 98 18.44 13.78 10.19
C ARG A 98 19.58 14.63 9.62
N ARG A 99 19.60 14.88 8.31
CA ARG A 99 20.61 15.74 7.67
C ARG A 99 20.44 17.20 8.10
N GLN A 100 19.22 17.72 8.17
CA GLN A 100 18.94 19.07 8.66
C GLN A 100 19.36 19.23 10.13
N ILE A 101 19.01 18.28 11.01
CA ILE A 101 19.45 18.30 12.42
C ILE A 101 20.98 18.30 12.52
N ARG A 102 21.66 17.50 11.69
CA ARG A 102 23.14 17.45 11.65
C ARG A 102 23.75 18.78 11.17
N ALA A 103 23.13 19.43 10.20
CA ALA A 103 23.55 20.76 9.73
C ALA A 103 23.30 21.83 10.80
N LEU A 104 22.12 21.85 11.41
CA LEU A 104 21.78 22.77 12.51
C LEU A 104 22.73 22.63 13.70
N LYS A 105 23.19 21.41 14.01
CA LYS A 105 24.20 21.18 15.06
C LYS A 105 25.59 21.75 14.73
N ARG A 106 25.91 22.02 13.47
CA ARG A 106 27.20 22.63 13.06
C ARG A 106 27.17 24.16 13.07
N GLU A 107 26.01 24.77 12.88
CA GLU A 107 25.85 26.23 12.88
C GLU A 107 26.25 26.95 14.19
N PRO A 108 25.98 26.44 15.41
CA PRO A 108 26.37 27.14 16.63
C PRO A 108 27.89 27.30 16.74
N TYR A 109 28.68 26.38 16.18
CA TYR A 109 30.15 26.47 16.21
C TYR A 109 30.67 27.66 15.39
N LEU A 110 30.06 27.94 14.23
CA LEU A 110 30.43 29.07 13.36
C LEU A 110 30.05 30.42 13.97
N ILE A 111 28.89 30.49 14.62
CA ILE A 111 28.44 31.69 15.34
C ILE A 111 29.33 31.92 16.57
N SER A 112 29.68 30.86 17.31
CA SER A 112 30.55 30.93 18.48
C SER A 112 31.95 31.45 18.15
N ILE A 113 32.55 30.97 17.05
CA ILE A 113 33.88 31.43 16.60
C ILE A 113 33.85 32.91 16.23
N SER A 114 32.79 33.37 15.57
CA SER A 114 32.63 34.79 15.22
C SER A 114 32.48 35.69 16.46
N ILE A 115 31.76 35.23 17.49
CA ILE A 115 31.63 35.98 18.74
C ILE A 115 32.98 36.02 19.47
N VAL A 116 33.67 34.89 19.59
CA VAL A 116 34.96 34.80 20.29
C VAL A 116 36.03 35.65 19.60
N SER A 117 36.12 35.62 18.26
CA SER A 117 37.11 36.42 17.52
C SER A 117 36.87 37.93 17.69
N THR A 118 35.60 38.36 17.71
CA THR A 118 35.22 39.76 17.91
C THR A 118 35.58 40.22 19.33
N VAL A 119 35.33 39.41 20.35
CA VAL A 119 35.70 39.73 21.75
C VAL A 119 37.21 39.85 21.92
N ILE A 120 38.00 38.95 21.32
CA ILE A 120 39.47 38.99 21.39
C ILE A 120 40.02 40.25 20.70
N ALA A 121 39.43 40.65 19.56
CA ALA A 121 39.82 41.86 18.83
C ALA A 121 39.55 43.13 19.67
N ILE A 122 38.38 43.21 20.33
CA ILE A 122 38.02 44.33 21.21
C ILE A 122 38.96 44.40 22.42
N LEU A 123 39.26 43.27 23.07
CA LEU A 123 40.18 43.22 24.20
C LEU A 123 41.61 43.62 23.79
N SER A 124 42.09 43.14 22.64
CA SER A 124 43.42 43.50 22.12
C SER A 124 43.54 44.97 21.75
N PHE A 125 42.42 45.63 21.42
CA PHE A 125 42.37 47.07 21.15
C PHE A 125 42.33 47.91 22.43
N LEU A 126 41.70 47.42 23.50
CA LEU A 126 41.59 48.12 24.80
C LEU A 126 42.85 48.04 25.67
N PHE A 127 43.66 46.99 25.52
CA PHE A 127 44.90 46.78 26.28
C PHE A 127 46.17 47.20 25.52
N LYS A 128 46.03 48.06 24.51
CA LYS A 128 47.12 48.64 23.72
C LYS A 128 47.19 50.14 23.96
#